data_AF-A0A6C0BWY7-F1
#
_entry.id   AF-A0A6C0BWY7-F1
#
_cell.length_a   1.000
_cell.length_b   1.000
_cell.length_c   1.000
_cell.angle_alpha   90.00
_cell.angle_beta   90.00
_cell.angle_gamma   90.00
#
_symmetry.space_group_name_H-M   'P 1'
#
loop_
_entity.id
_entity.type
_entity.pdbx_description
1 polymer ?
#
loop_
_entity_poly.entity_id
_entity_poly.type
_entity_poly.pdbx_seq_one_letter_code
_entity_poly.pdbx_strand_id
1 'polypeptide(L)'
;MAKTVKAKSAEQAPVVETTPAQTAAPKVKKVKAPKEAAAPVVEAPKVEQQVSSESAPVDAVLSEKSTEFFAKLQQVGALISVLKSEYRLIEKQWLKEKKAVEKLTLKKNRKSGNRKPSGFVKPTRISDELASFLGKDKGSEMARTAVTKEINAYIRANKLQDPANGRKINPDTKLSSLLKLSKTDQLTYFNLQKFMSHHFDKAGATTTTTTTTTTSA
;
A
#
# COMPACT_ATOMS: atom_id res chain seq x y z
N MET A 1 44.34 6.00 -33.97
CA MET A 1 44.22 7.16 -34.90
C MET A 1 42.76 7.60 -34.87
N ALA A 2 42.50 8.68 -34.13
CA ALA A 2 42.11 10.00 -34.66
C ALA A 2 40.56 10.13 -34.69
N LYS A 3 39.97 10.88 -33.75
CA LYS A 3 39.63 12.33 -33.84
C LYS A 3 38.44 12.53 -34.82
N THR A 4 37.28 13.10 -34.48
CA THR A 4 36.96 14.39 -33.83
C THR A 4 35.41 14.48 -33.82
N VAL A 5 34.71 14.49 -32.67
CA VAL A 5 34.14 15.66 -31.96
C VAL A 5 33.69 16.83 -32.85
N LYS A 6 32.39 17.13 -32.89
CA LYS A 6 31.91 18.49 -33.22
C LYS A 6 30.97 18.98 -32.13
N ALA A 7 31.42 20.07 -31.51
CA ALA A 7 30.75 20.87 -30.49
C ALA A 7 30.27 22.21 -31.11
N LYS A 8 29.73 23.05 -30.21
CA LYS A 8 29.49 24.52 -30.27
C LYS A 8 28.09 24.97 -30.78
N SER A 9 27.44 25.99 -30.19
CA SER A 9 27.91 27.08 -29.31
C SER A 9 26.75 27.81 -28.60
N ALA A 10 27.03 28.35 -27.41
CA ALA A 10 26.54 29.64 -26.85
C ALA A 10 27.37 29.90 -25.55
N GLU A 11 28.53 30.59 -25.59
CA GLU A 11 28.75 32.07 -25.46
C GLU A 11 28.35 32.60 -24.04
N GLN A 12 29.20 32.55 -23.00
CA GLN A 12 30.15 33.59 -22.49
C GLN A 12 29.57 35.02 -22.40
N ALA A 13 29.23 35.53 -21.19
CA ALA A 13 30.03 36.30 -20.20
C ALA A 13 30.26 37.79 -20.59
N PRO A 14 30.18 38.74 -19.64
CA PRO A 14 31.40 39.13 -18.93
C PRO A 14 31.25 39.47 -17.43
N VAL A 15 32.43 39.56 -16.82
CA VAL A 15 32.86 39.84 -15.44
C VAL A 15 32.95 41.37 -15.20
N VAL A 16 32.91 41.81 -13.92
CA VAL A 16 33.76 42.82 -13.22
C VAL A 16 33.01 43.20 -11.91
N GLU A 17 33.35 42.66 -10.74
CA GLU A 17 34.42 43.07 -9.79
C GLU A 17 34.02 44.25 -8.88
N THR A 18 33.88 43.98 -7.56
CA THR A 18 34.49 44.76 -6.46
C THR A 18 34.14 44.13 -5.08
N THR A 19 35.16 43.48 -4.55
CA THR A 19 35.64 43.33 -3.15
C THR A 19 34.73 43.36 -1.89
N PRO A 20 35.04 42.52 -0.88
CA PRO A 20 34.23 42.31 0.34
C PRO A 20 34.83 42.94 1.61
N ALA A 21 33.99 43.18 2.62
CA ALA A 21 34.45 43.42 4.00
C ALA A 21 33.47 42.87 5.06
N GLN A 22 33.98 41.87 5.81
CA GLN A 22 33.91 41.67 7.27
C GLN A 22 32.50 41.48 7.92
N THR A 23 32.29 40.63 8.93
CA THR A 23 33.21 40.17 9.99
C THR A 23 32.68 38.86 10.61
N ALA A 24 33.55 37.85 10.70
CA ALA A 24 33.40 36.72 11.62
C ALA A 24 34.43 36.90 12.75
N ALA A 25 34.00 36.80 14.01
CA ALA A 25 34.88 36.87 15.17
C ALA A 25 35.43 35.46 15.53
N PRO A 26 36.73 35.33 15.87
CA PRO A 26 37.43 34.04 15.98
C PRO A 26 37.47 33.45 17.40
N LYS A 27 37.65 32.13 17.48
CA LYS A 27 38.15 31.39 18.66
C LYS A 27 39.69 31.42 18.66
N VAL A 28 40.33 31.85 19.76
CA VAL A 28 41.74 31.53 20.05
C VAL A 28 41.97 31.21 21.53
N LYS A 29 42.87 30.26 21.74
CA LYS A 29 43.34 29.60 22.95
C LYS A 29 44.04 30.53 23.97
N LYS A 30 43.84 30.20 25.25
CA LYS A 30 44.80 30.13 26.37
C LYS A 30 46.16 30.83 26.18
N VAL A 31 46.36 31.94 26.89
CA VAL A 31 47.68 32.45 27.30
C VAL A 31 47.65 32.84 28.77
N LYS A 32 48.78 32.51 29.42
CA LYS A 32 49.19 32.59 30.82
C LYS A 32 49.41 34.07 31.21
N ALA A 33 48.88 34.52 32.34
CA ALA A 33 49.25 35.83 32.92
C ALA A 33 50.16 35.63 34.16
N PRO A 34 51.30 36.34 34.24
CA PRO A 34 52.18 36.35 35.40
C PRO A 34 51.74 37.33 36.49
N LYS A 35 52.40 37.16 37.63
CA LYS A 35 52.24 37.72 38.96
C LYS A 35 52.61 39.22 39.04
N GLU A 36 52.03 39.88 40.06
CA GLU A 36 52.64 40.92 40.93
C GLU A 36 52.40 42.41 40.62
N ALA A 37 51.63 43.08 41.50
CA ALA A 37 52.01 44.33 42.19
C ALA A 37 51.01 44.66 43.32
N ALA A 38 51.55 45.18 44.42
CA ALA A 38 50.98 45.32 45.76
C ALA A 38 49.97 46.50 45.91
N ALA A 39 48.92 46.33 46.74
CA ALA A 39 48.66 47.02 48.03
C ALA A 39 48.04 48.45 47.91
N PRO A 40 47.19 48.94 48.85
CA PRO A 40 47.17 48.61 50.28
C PRO A 40 45.81 48.29 50.93
N VAL A 41 45.98 47.72 52.13
CA VAL A 41 45.04 47.40 53.20
C VAL A 41 44.42 48.68 53.80
N VAL A 42 43.13 48.62 54.14
CA VAL A 42 42.55 49.46 55.21
C VAL A 42 41.61 48.58 56.06
N GLU A 43 41.88 48.60 57.36
CA GLU A 43 41.19 47.98 58.51
C GLU A 43 39.68 48.31 58.61
N ALA A 44 38.80 47.31 58.84
CA ALA A 44 38.18 46.91 60.14
C ALA A 44 36.86 47.69 60.46
N PRO A 45 35.95 47.22 61.34
CA PRO A 45 35.97 46.01 62.16
C PRO A 45 34.71 45.10 62.05
N LYS A 46 34.93 43.85 62.43
CA LYS A 46 33.94 42.88 62.89
C LYS A 46 33.26 43.41 64.16
N VAL A 47 31.94 43.56 64.15
CA VAL A 47 31.13 43.67 65.37
C VAL A 47 30.21 42.46 65.42
N GLU A 48 30.58 41.48 66.26
CA GLU A 48 29.65 40.53 66.85
C GLU A 48 28.69 41.34 67.75
N GLN A 49 27.37 41.30 67.49
CA GLN A 49 26.43 41.31 68.61
C GLN A 49 25.09 40.66 68.23
N GLN A 50 24.71 39.73 69.09
CA GLN A 50 23.50 38.91 69.11
C GLN A 50 22.21 39.73 69.03
N VAL A 51 21.22 39.17 68.32
CA VAL A 51 19.81 39.38 68.64
C VAL A 51 19.20 38.01 68.95
N SER A 52 18.75 37.88 70.20
CA SER A 52 17.94 36.83 70.82
C SER A 52 16.86 36.28 69.86
N SER A 53 16.91 35.00 69.49
CA SER A 53 16.34 33.85 70.20
C SER A 53 14.81 33.91 70.41
N GLU A 54 14.06 33.77 69.32
CA GLU A 54 12.73 33.11 69.27
C GLU A 54 12.48 32.42 67.89
N SER A 55 13.50 32.30 67.01
CA SER A 55 13.32 31.81 65.63
C SER A 55 13.72 30.35 65.38
N ALA A 56 14.46 29.72 66.30
CA ALA A 56 14.97 28.35 66.15
C ALA A 56 13.89 27.29 65.78
N PRO A 57 12.67 27.30 66.36
CA PRO A 57 11.65 26.34 65.96
C PRO A 57 10.99 26.70 64.61
N VAL A 58 10.95 27.97 64.22
CA VAL A 58 10.31 28.41 62.96
C VAL A 58 11.23 28.18 61.77
N ASP A 59 12.53 28.41 61.93
CA ASP A 59 13.56 28.15 60.91
C ASP A 59 13.70 26.64 60.62
N ALA A 60 13.62 25.80 61.65
CA ALA A 60 13.61 24.34 61.50
C ALA A 60 12.38 23.86 60.71
N VAL A 61 11.17 24.35 61.05
CA VAL A 61 9.93 24.00 60.35
C VAL A 61 9.93 24.50 58.90
N LEU A 62 10.51 25.67 58.62
CA LEU A 62 10.63 26.17 57.24
C LEU A 62 11.65 25.35 56.43
N SER A 63 12.75 24.93 57.05
CA SER A 63 13.74 24.03 56.45
C SER A 63 13.12 22.67 56.10
N GLU A 64 12.35 22.08 57.01
CA GLU A 64 11.60 20.84 56.77
C GLU A 64 10.65 20.98 55.57
N LYS A 65 9.83 22.03 55.53
CA LYS A 65 8.94 22.31 54.39
C LYS A 65 9.69 22.50 53.07
N SER A 66 10.87 23.13 53.11
CA SER A 66 11.74 23.32 51.93
C SER A 66 12.29 21.98 51.42
N THR A 67 12.74 21.11 52.33
CA THR A 67 13.23 19.76 51.96
C THR A 67 12.12 18.88 51.40
N GLU A 68 10.91 18.93 51.98
CA GLU A 68 9.73 18.23 51.44
C GLU A 68 9.34 18.74 50.05
N PHE A 69 9.39 20.05 49.82
CA PHE A 69 9.10 20.65 48.51
C PHE A 69 10.16 20.25 47.47
N PHE A 70 11.44 20.24 47.83
CA PHE A 70 12.50 19.77 46.96
C PHE A 70 12.36 18.27 46.64
N ALA A 71 11.98 17.44 47.62
CA ALA A 71 11.69 16.03 47.39
C ALA A 71 10.53 15.84 46.40
N LYS A 72 9.45 16.63 46.53
CA LYS A 72 8.35 16.67 45.54
C LYS A 72 8.84 17.10 44.15
N LEU A 73 9.76 18.07 44.06
CA LEU A 73 10.34 18.51 42.79
C LEU A 73 11.19 17.40 42.13
N GLN A 74 11.97 16.66 42.91
CA GLN A 74 12.71 15.48 42.42
C GLN A 74 11.75 14.39 41.93
N GLN A 75 10.65 14.15 42.65
CA GLN A 75 9.61 13.21 42.24
C GLN A 75 8.95 13.63 40.91
N VAL A 76 8.64 14.91 40.73
CA VAL A 76 8.12 15.46 39.46
C VAL A 76 9.14 15.26 38.33
N GLY A 77 10.43 15.48 38.58
CA GLY A 77 11.49 15.21 37.61
C GLY A 77 11.54 13.74 37.18
N ALA A 78 11.39 12.81 38.12
CA ALA A 78 11.30 11.38 37.82
C ALA A 78 10.05 11.02 37.00
N LEU A 79 8.89 11.57 37.34
CA LEU A 79 7.63 11.35 36.60
C LEU A 79 7.71 11.88 35.16
N ILE A 80 8.36 13.02 34.94
CA ILE A 80 8.59 13.57 33.60
C ILE A 80 9.46 12.61 32.77
N SER A 81 10.47 11.99 33.37
CA SER A 81 11.32 11.00 32.70
C SER A 81 10.51 9.77 32.27
N VAL A 82 9.66 9.26 33.17
CA VAL A 82 8.75 8.13 32.89
C VAL A 82 7.79 8.49 31.76
N LEU A 83 7.09 9.62 31.86
CA LEU A 83 6.14 10.07 30.84
C LEU A 83 6.80 10.25 29.47
N LYS A 84 8.04 10.75 29.42
CA LYS A 84 8.82 10.86 28.19
C LYS A 84 9.16 9.50 27.59
N SER A 85 9.46 8.51 28.43
CA SER A 85 9.73 7.14 27.98
C SER A 85 8.47 6.47 27.41
N GLU A 86 7.33 6.64 28.09
CA GLU A 86 6.03 6.12 27.66
C GLU A 86 5.58 6.76 26.35
N TYR A 87 5.69 8.09 26.22
CA TYR A 87 5.38 8.80 24.98
C TYR A 87 6.18 8.26 23.79
N ARG A 88 7.49 8.01 23.97
CA ARG A 88 8.34 7.43 22.91
C ARG A 88 7.94 6.00 22.55
N LEU A 89 7.44 5.22 23.50
CA LEU A 89 6.94 3.87 23.23
C LEU A 89 5.63 3.91 22.45
N ILE A 90 4.70 4.77 22.86
CA ILE A 90 3.42 4.99 22.19
C ILE A 90 3.65 5.48 20.75
N GLU A 91 4.55 6.44 20.54
CA GLU A 91 4.91 6.94 19.21
C GLU A 91 5.42 5.82 18.30
N LYS A 92 6.29 4.95 18.82
CA LYS A 92 6.78 3.78 18.08
C LYS A 92 5.68 2.76 17.79
N GLN A 93 4.78 2.51 18.73
CA GLN A 93 3.64 1.61 18.54
C GLN A 93 2.69 2.15 17.47
N TRP A 94 2.34 3.44 17.55
CA TRP A 94 1.51 4.12 16.57
C TRP A 94 2.09 4.04 15.15
N LEU A 95 3.39 4.30 14.99
CA LEU A 95 4.07 4.19 13.69
C LEU A 95 4.07 2.75 13.15
N LYS A 96 4.20 1.74 14.01
CA LYS A 96 4.13 0.33 13.61
C LYS A 96 2.71 -0.05 13.18
N GLU A 97 1.70 0.33 13.96
CA GLU A 97 0.30 0.06 13.67
C GLU A 97 -0.16 0.75 12.39
N LYS A 98 0.16 2.03 12.20
CA LYS A 98 -0.14 2.76 10.98
C LYS A 98 0.45 2.07 9.74
N LYS A 99 1.71 1.63 9.82
CA LYS A 99 2.36 0.85 8.75
C LYS A 99 1.73 -0.52 8.55
N ALA A 100 1.27 -1.18 9.61
CA ALA A 100 0.58 -2.47 9.52
C ALA A 100 -0.77 -2.31 8.81
N VAL A 101 -1.56 -1.31 9.20
CA VAL A 101 -2.84 -0.98 8.57
C VAL A 101 -2.65 -0.63 7.10
N GLU A 102 -1.67 0.21 6.76
CA GLU A 102 -1.36 0.56 5.36
C GLU A 102 -1.00 -0.66 4.51
N LYS A 103 -0.20 -1.60 5.03
CA LYS A 103 0.11 -2.84 4.33
C LYS A 103 -1.13 -3.72 4.12
N LEU A 104 -2.03 -3.77 5.10
CA LEU A 104 -3.28 -4.52 5.00
C LEU A 104 -4.25 -3.88 4.00
N THR A 105 -4.37 -2.55 3.97
CA THR A 105 -5.21 -1.84 3.00
C THR A 105 -4.66 -1.99 1.58
N LEU A 106 -3.34 -1.88 1.38
CA LEU A 106 -2.71 -2.12 0.07
C LEU A 106 -2.92 -3.56 -0.43
N LYS A 107 -2.81 -4.56 0.45
CA LYS A 107 -3.09 -5.97 0.12
C LYS A 107 -4.56 -6.18 -0.23
N LYS A 108 -5.48 -5.57 0.53
CA LYS A 108 -6.91 -5.63 0.26
C LYS A 108 -7.24 -4.99 -1.09
N ASN A 109 -6.74 -3.79 -1.36
CA ASN A 109 -6.94 -3.09 -2.62
C ASN A 109 -6.33 -3.83 -3.82
N ARG A 110 -5.22 -4.57 -3.66
CA ARG A 110 -4.71 -5.47 -4.70
C ARG A 110 -5.61 -6.68 -4.97
N LYS A 111 -6.30 -7.19 -3.95
CA LYS A 111 -7.17 -8.37 -4.06
C LYS A 111 -8.59 -8.02 -4.52
N SER A 112 -9.10 -6.85 -4.13
CA SER A 112 -10.41 -6.31 -4.51
C SER A 112 -10.35 -5.25 -5.60
N GLY A 113 -9.16 -5.00 -6.16
CA GLY A 113 -8.97 -4.00 -7.20
C GLY A 113 -9.95 -4.26 -8.32
N ASN A 114 -10.69 -3.20 -8.67
CA ASN A 114 -11.72 -3.09 -9.71
C ASN A 114 -11.19 -3.61 -11.06
N ARG A 115 -11.05 -4.93 -11.16
CA ARG A 115 -10.57 -5.62 -12.34
C ARG A 115 -11.73 -5.49 -13.30
N LYS A 116 -11.55 -4.64 -14.34
CA LYS A 116 -12.50 -4.55 -15.45
C LYS A 116 -12.90 -5.99 -15.80
N PRO A 117 -14.21 -6.29 -15.90
CA PRO A 117 -14.66 -7.66 -16.15
C PRO A 117 -13.88 -8.18 -17.35
N SER A 118 -13.09 -9.24 -17.11
CA SER A 118 -12.24 -9.83 -18.15
C SER A 118 -13.11 -10.11 -19.37
N GLY A 119 -12.63 -9.86 -20.59
CA GLY A 119 -13.43 -10.02 -21.81
C GLY A 119 -14.09 -11.41 -21.96
N PHE A 120 -13.59 -12.41 -21.25
CA PHE A 120 -14.15 -13.76 -21.13
C PHE A 120 -15.42 -13.88 -20.23
N VAL A 121 -15.72 -12.85 -19.45
CA VAL A 121 -16.88 -12.72 -18.55
C VAL A 121 -17.95 -11.80 -19.16
N LYS A 122 -17.71 -11.23 -20.35
CA LYS A 122 -18.70 -10.41 -21.05
C LYS A 122 -19.94 -11.27 -21.37
N PRO A 123 -21.16 -10.86 -20.96
CA PRO A 123 -22.39 -11.50 -21.40
C PRO A 123 -22.50 -11.40 -22.92
N THR A 124 -22.75 -12.54 -23.55
CA THR A 124 -22.95 -12.66 -25.00
C THR A 124 -24.22 -13.46 -25.23
N ARG A 125 -24.98 -13.12 -26.26
CA ARG A 125 -26.13 -13.93 -26.67
C ARG A 125 -25.68 -15.32 -27.08
N ILE A 126 -26.47 -16.29 -26.67
CA ILE A 126 -26.23 -17.71 -26.89
C ILE A 126 -27.30 -18.23 -27.86
N SER A 127 -26.93 -19.17 -28.73
CA SER A 127 -27.86 -19.90 -29.60
C SER A 127 -28.95 -20.65 -28.82
N ASP A 128 -30.15 -20.76 -29.39
CA ASP A 128 -31.29 -21.46 -28.79
C ASP A 128 -31.00 -22.92 -28.41
N GLU A 129 -30.18 -23.63 -29.20
CA GLU A 129 -29.76 -25.01 -28.91
C GLU A 129 -29.03 -25.11 -27.55
N LEU A 130 -28.13 -24.17 -27.29
CA LEU A 130 -27.33 -24.13 -26.08
C LEU A 130 -28.14 -23.61 -24.88
N ALA A 131 -29.06 -22.66 -25.11
CA ALA A 131 -30.00 -22.21 -24.09
C ALA A 131 -30.92 -23.36 -23.62
N SER A 132 -31.46 -24.14 -24.57
CA SER A 132 -32.28 -25.32 -24.29
C SER A 132 -31.52 -26.38 -23.48
N PHE A 133 -30.27 -26.66 -23.84
CA PHE A 133 -29.42 -27.60 -23.09
C PHE A 133 -29.16 -27.15 -21.64
N LEU A 134 -29.01 -25.85 -21.41
CA LEU A 134 -28.80 -25.28 -20.08
C LEU A 134 -30.11 -25.06 -19.29
N GLY A 135 -31.28 -25.30 -19.89
CA GLY A 135 -32.58 -24.99 -19.29
C GLY A 135 -32.83 -23.49 -19.10
N LYS A 136 -32.29 -22.64 -19.98
CA LYS A 136 -32.47 -21.18 -19.97
C LYS A 136 -33.40 -20.73 -21.09
N ASP A 137 -33.99 -19.55 -20.92
CA ASP A 137 -34.83 -18.93 -21.95
C ASP A 137 -34.05 -18.65 -23.23
N LYS A 138 -34.73 -18.79 -24.37
CA LYS A 138 -34.21 -18.50 -25.70
C LYS A 138 -33.75 -17.04 -25.78
N GLY A 139 -32.55 -16.80 -26.32
CA GLY A 139 -31.96 -15.46 -26.38
C GLY A 139 -31.33 -14.96 -25.08
N SER A 140 -31.18 -15.79 -24.05
CA SER A 140 -30.46 -15.42 -22.82
C SER A 140 -28.99 -15.08 -23.09
N GLU A 141 -28.51 -14.05 -22.39
CA GLU A 141 -27.11 -13.63 -22.45
C GLU A 141 -26.30 -14.28 -21.34
N MET A 142 -25.24 -14.99 -21.72
CA MET A 142 -24.32 -15.56 -20.74
C MET A 142 -22.88 -15.46 -21.20
N ALA A 143 -21.98 -15.30 -20.24
CA ALA A 143 -20.56 -15.32 -20.49
C ALA A 143 -20.10 -16.71 -20.92
N ARG A 144 -19.17 -16.76 -21.87
CA ARG A 144 -18.53 -18.01 -22.34
C ARG A 144 -17.95 -18.83 -21.20
N THR A 145 -17.35 -18.18 -20.20
CA THR A 145 -16.81 -18.83 -18.99
C THR A 145 -17.87 -19.52 -18.13
N ALA A 146 -19.08 -18.97 -18.04
CA ALA A 146 -20.18 -19.59 -17.32
C ALA A 146 -20.72 -20.81 -18.09
N VAL A 147 -20.88 -20.71 -19.41
CA VAL A 147 -21.31 -21.84 -20.25
C VAL A 147 -20.34 -23.03 -20.13
N THR A 148 -19.03 -22.77 -20.26
CA THR A 148 -18.03 -23.85 -20.14
C THR A 148 -18.05 -24.50 -18.75
N LYS A 149 -18.35 -23.74 -17.69
CA LYS A 149 -18.50 -24.32 -16.33
C LYS A 149 -19.69 -25.25 -16.24
N GLU A 150 -20.84 -24.85 -16.78
CA GLU A 150 -22.06 -25.67 -16.78
C GLU A 150 -21.85 -26.97 -17.59
N ILE A 151 -21.24 -26.88 -18.77
CA ILE A 151 -20.93 -28.07 -19.58
C ILE A 151 -19.94 -28.99 -18.84
N ASN A 152 -18.92 -28.44 -18.19
CA ASN A 152 -17.98 -29.24 -17.39
C ASN A 152 -18.65 -29.89 -16.17
N ALA A 153 -19.60 -29.20 -15.54
CA ALA A 153 -20.41 -29.76 -14.46
C ALA A 153 -21.27 -30.92 -14.98
N TYR A 154 -21.90 -30.76 -16.15
CA TYR A 154 -22.66 -31.80 -16.82
C TYR A 154 -21.80 -33.03 -17.15
N ILE A 155 -20.60 -32.83 -17.72
CA ILE A 155 -19.66 -33.92 -18.05
C ILE A 155 -19.27 -34.71 -16.80
N ARG A 156 -19.05 -34.03 -15.67
CA ARG A 156 -18.72 -34.66 -14.39
C ARG A 156 -19.91 -35.40 -13.78
N ALA A 157 -21.09 -34.78 -13.81
CA ALA A 157 -22.32 -35.35 -13.27
C ALA A 157 -22.70 -36.66 -14.00
N ASN A 158 -22.54 -36.69 -15.32
CA ASN A 158 -22.84 -37.86 -16.15
C ASN A 158 -21.63 -38.80 -16.35
N LYS A 159 -20.51 -38.57 -15.64
CA LYS A 159 -19.27 -39.37 -15.73
C LYS A 159 -18.82 -39.65 -17.18
N LEU A 160 -18.94 -38.66 -18.06
CA LEU A 160 -18.59 -38.74 -19.48
C LEU A 160 -17.08 -38.66 -19.76
N GLN A 161 -16.25 -38.74 -18.72
CA GLN A 161 -14.80 -38.71 -18.85
C GLN A 161 -14.27 -40.12 -19.10
N ASP A 162 -13.27 -40.23 -19.97
CA ASP A 162 -12.59 -41.50 -20.18
C ASP A 162 -11.74 -41.84 -18.93
N PRO A 163 -11.96 -43.00 -18.28
CA PRO A 163 -11.20 -43.41 -17.10
C PRO A 163 -9.71 -43.63 -17.39
N ALA A 164 -9.34 -43.96 -18.64
CA ALA A 164 -7.95 -44.14 -19.03
C ALA A 164 -7.25 -42.80 -19.33
N ASN A 165 -8.01 -41.79 -19.76
CA ASN A 165 -7.48 -40.48 -20.08
C ASN A 165 -8.50 -39.39 -19.77
N GLY A 166 -8.48 -38.87 -18.54
CA GLY A 166 -9.43 -37.84 -18.07
C GLY A 166 -9.40 -36.51 -18.83
N ARG A 167 -8.54 -36.36 -19.85
CA ARG A 167 -8.54 -35.23 -20.79
C ARG A 167 -9.52 -35.43 -21.94
N LYS A 168 -9.85 -36.68 -22.27
CA LYS A 168 -10.82 -37.08 -23.29
C LYS A 168 -12.21 -37.17 -22.67
N ILE A 169 -13.19 -36.68 -23.42
CA ILE A 169 -14.60 -36.70 -23.05
C ILE A 169 -15.30 -37.56 -24.09
N ASN A 170 -16.07 -38.53 -23.63
CA ASN A 170 -16.97 -39.33 -24.45
C ASN A 170 -18.34 -38.64 -24.43
N PRO A 171 -18.67 -37.79 -25.43
CA PRO A 171 -19.92 -37.04 -25.41
C PRO A 171 -21.11 -37.98 -25.51
N ASP A 172 -22.16 -37.68 -24.76
CA ASP A 172 -23.46 -38.32 -24.92
C ASP A 172 -24.21 -37.75 -26.14
N THR A 173 -25.38 -38.31 -26.45
CA THR A 173 -26.21 -37.86 -27.59
C THR A 173 -26.59 -36.39 -27.50
N LYS A 174 -26.81 -35.87 -26.28
CA LYS A 174 -27.16 -34.47 -26.04
C LYS A 174 -25.98 -33.53 -26.29
N LEU A 175 -24.81 -33.84 -25.75
CA LEU A 175 -23.60 -33.02 -25.90
C LEU A 175 -23.04 -33.09 -27.33
N SER A 176 -23.10 -34.26 -27.97
CA SER A 176 -22.70 -34.41 -29.37
C SER A 176 -23.61 -33.67 -30.34
N SER A 177 -24.93 -33.70 -30.11
CA SER A 177 -25.88 -32.90 -30.90
C SER A 177 -25.65 -31.41 -30.73
N LEU A 178 -25.36 -30.96 -29.50
CA LEU A 178 -25.09 -29.55 -29.21
C LEU A 178 -23.80 -29.10 -29.89
N LEU A 179 -22.70 -29.83 -29.72
CA LEU A 179 -21.39 -29.43 -30.24
C LEU A 179 -21.16 -29.74 -31.72
N LYS A 180 -22.17 -30.32 -32.41
CA LYS A 180 -22.12 -30.73 -33.82
C LYS A 180 -20.85 -31.52 -34.14
N LEU A 181 -20.51 -32.46 -33.25
CA LEU A 181 -19.29 -33.26 -33.37
C LEU A 181 -19.43 -34.30 -34.48
N SER A 182 -18.40 -34.42 -35.33
CA SER A 182 -18.30 -35.56 -36.22
C SER A 182 -17.88 -36.81 -35.43
N LYS A 183 -18.28 -38.00 -35.87
CA LYS A 183 -17.92 -39.27 -35.21
C LYS A 183 -16.40 -39.51 -35.13
N THR A 184 -15.62 -38.77 -35.92
CA THR A 184 -14.16 -38.87 -36.00
C THR A 184 -13.46 -37.87 -35.07
N ASP A 185 -14.16 -36.83 -34.60
CA ASP A 185 -13.56 -35.78 -33.80
C ASP A 185 -13.42 -36.16 -32.32
N GLN A 186 -12.22 -35.98 -31.79
CA GLN A 186 -11.92 -36.21 -30.37
C GLN A 186 -12.29 -34.98 -29.55
N LEU A 187 -13.32 -35.09 -28.70
CA LEU A 187 -13.68 -34.05 -27.74
C LEU A 187 -12.75 -34.09 -26.53
N THR A 188 -12.07 -32.98 -26.27
CA THR A 188 -11.25 -32.76 -25.08
C THR A 188 -11.61 -31.43 -24.45
N TYR A 189 -11.27 -31.23 -23.18
CA TYR A 189 -11.48 -29.93 -22.51
C TYR A 189 -10.80 -28.77 -23.22
N PHE A 190 -9.71 -29.03 -23.93
CA PHE A 190 -9.00 -28.01 -24.74
C PHE A 190 -9.77 -27.64 -26.00
N ASN A 191 -10.33 -28.64 -26.69
CA ASN A 191 -11.06 -28.41 -27.94
C ASN A 191 -12.52 -27.99 -27.72
N LEU A 192 -13.10 -28.21 -26.54
CA LEU A 192 -14.48 -27.83 -26.21
C LEU A 192 -14.77 -26.37 -26.58
N GLN A 193 -13.82 -25.48 -26.25
CA GLN A 193 -13.94 -24.07 -26.55
C GLN A 193 -14.06 -23.78 -28.06
N LYS A 194 -13.37 -24.56 -28.91
CA LYS A 194 -13.43 -24.42 -30.37
C LYS A 194 -14.84 -24.75 -30.90
N PHE A 195 -15.40 -25.87 -30.48
CA PHE A 195 -16.75 -26.30 -30.90
C PHE A 195 -17.84 -25.36 -30.38
N MET A 196 -17.67 -24.83 -29.16
CA MET A 196 -18.59 -23.83 -28.60
C MET A 196 -18.58 -22.49 -29.33
N SER A 197 -17.52 -22.15 -30.08
CA SER A 197 -17.39 -20.83 -30.69
C SER A 197 -18.51 -20.47 -31.67
N HIS A 198 -19.11 -21.47 -32.32
CA HIS A 198 -20.22 -21.31 -33.26
C HIS A 198 -21.57 -21.02 -32.59
N HIS A 199 -21.68 -21.25 -31.28
CA HIS A 199 -22.93 -21.04 -30.50
C HIS A 199 -22.99 -19.68 -29.81
N PHE A 200 -21.96 -18.85 -29.97
CA PHE A 200 -21.94 -17.48 -29.48
C PHE A 200 -21.94 -16.52 -30.64
N ASP A 201 -22.79 -15.50 -30.55
CA ASP A 201 -22.72 -14.39 -31.49
C ASP A 201 -21.37 -13.70 -31.35
N LYS A 202 -20.67 -13.53 -32.47
CA LYS A 202 -19.39 -12.83 -32.50
C LYS A 202 -19.65 -11.41 -32.02
N ALA A 203 -19.17 -11.08 -30.83
CA ALA A 203 -19.43 -9.80 -30.16
C ALA A 203 -19.13 -8.62 -31.10
N GLY A 204 -20.17 -8.08 -31.75
CA GLY A 204 -20.08 -7.01 -32.75
C GLY A 204 -20.80 -7.26 -34.08
N ALA A 205 -21.28 -8.47 -34.39
CA ALA A 205 -22.08 -8.72 -35.59
C ALA A 205 -23.57 -8.53 -35.28
N THR A 206 -24.12 -7.41 -35.73
CA THR A 206 -25.55 -7.11 -35.72
C THR A 206 -26.34 -8.21 -36.43
N THR A 207 -27.37 -8.69 -35.76
CA THR A 207 -28.41 -9.60 -36.25
C THR A 207 -29.01 -9.09 -37.57
N THR A 208 -28.66 -9.73 -38.69
CA THR A 208 -29.47 -9.66 -39.92
C THR A 208 -30.37 -10.88 -39.91
N THR A 209 -31.58 -10.66 -39.41
CA THR A 209 -32.69 -11.62 -39.42
C THR A 209 -33.12 -11.82 -40.87
N THR A 210 -32.75 -12.94 -41.47
CA THR A 210 -33.31 -13.39 -42.75
C THR A 210 -34.70 -13.96 -42.48
N THR A 211 -35.72 -13.10 -42.43
CA THR A 211 -37.12 -13.51 -42.58
C THR A 211 -37.35 -13.90 -44.03
N THR A 212 -37.20 -15.19 -44.34
CA THR A 212 -37.80 -15.80 -45.53
C THR A 212 -39.30 -15.92 -45.31
N THR A 213 -40.03 -14.90 -45.77
CA THR A 213 -41.48 -14.94 -45.95
C THR A 213 -41.77 -15.73 -47.23
N THR A 214 -41.98 -17.03 -47.09
CA THR A 214 -42.62 -17.88 -48.11
C THR A 214 -44.02 -18.16 -47.62
N THR A 215 -45.07 -17.83 -48.40
CA THR A 215 -46.27 -18.66 -48.68
C THR A 215 -47.47 -17.83 -49.17
N SER A 216 -47.82 -18.07 -50.45
CA SER A 216 -49.17 -18.22 -51.05
C SER A 216 -50.14 -17.02 -51.15
N ALA A 217 -50.38 -16.57 -52.38
CA ALA A 217 -51.64 -16.77 -53.13
C ALA A 217 -51.38 -16.59 -54.63
#